data_AF-A0A5N6XPJ0-F1
#
_entry.id   AF-A0A5N6XPJ0-F1
#
_cell.length_a   1.000
_cell.length_b   1.000
_cell.length_c   1.000
_cell.angle_alpha   90.00
_cell.angle_beta   90.00
_cell.angle_gamma   90.00
#
_symmetry.space_group_name_H-M   'P 1'
#
loop_
_entity.id
_entity.type
_entity.pdbx_description
1 polymer ?
#
loop_
_entity_poly.entity_id
_entity_poly.type
_entity_poly.pdbx_seq_one_letter_code
_entity_poly.pdbx_strand_id
1 'polypeptide(L)'
;MPPSCPHAVFTPDDSLVVGGHFYTSAHLPSTLEGLSLLEEKQGISNESLEDSHYMTLAQILDSYDTVATPEEVKRAWATCYLFLDSPTKPQLPESRTIFINSLKDFNKRAAESFSQEPE
;
A
#
# COMPACT_ATOMS: atom_id res chain seq x y z
N MET A 1 10.71 5.97 -9.16
CA MET A 1 9.48 6.53 -9.75
C MET A 1 8.42 6.62 -8.67
N PRO A 2 7.45 7.54 -8.75
CA PRO A 2 6.33 7.56 -7.81
C PRO A 2 5.55 6.23 -7.86
N PRO A 3 4.93 5.79 -6.75
CA PRO A 3 4.14 4.57 -6.73
C PRO A 3 3.07 4.56 -7.82
N SER A 4 2.95 3.44 -8.52
CA SER A 4 1.91 3.18 -9.53
C SER A 4 1.82 4.20 -10.68
N CYS A 5 2.88 4.98 -10.90
CA CYS A 5 2.97 5.86 -12.05
C CYS A 5 3.02 5.03 -13.35
N PRO A 6 2.03 5.13 -14.25
CA PRO A 6 2.03 4.37 -15.50
C PRO A 6 3.22 4.76 -16.37
N HIS A 7 3.97 3.77 -16.85
CA HIS A 7 5.12 4.01 -17.70
C HIS A 7 5.40 2.85 -18.65
N ALA A 8 6.03 3.19 -19.76
CA ALA A 8 6.60 2.25 -20.72
C ALA A 8 8.04 2.67 -20.97
N VAL A 9 8.94 1.69 -21.08
CA VAL A 9 10.37 1.94 -21.27
C VAL A 9 10.76 1.37 -22.63
N PHE A 10 11.35 2.21 -23.46
CA PHE A 10 12.00 1.81 -24.70
C PHE A 10 13.52 1.93 -24.51
N THR A 11 14.23 0.84 -24.80
CA THR A 11 15.69 0.76 -24.63
C THR A 11 16.32 0.71 -26.03
N PRO A 12 16.75 1.84 -26.60
CA PRO A 12 17.24 1.90 -27.99
C PRO A 12 18.63 1.28 -28.19
N ASP A 13 19.46 1.29 -27.15
CA ASP A 13 20.84 0.81 -27.17
C ASP A 13 21.05 -0.28 -26.12
N ASP A 14 22.00 -1.20 -26.36
CA ASP A 14 22.37 -2.24 -25.40
C ASP A 14 22.72 -1.62 -24.04
N SER A 15 21.93 -1.96 -23.02
CA SER A 15 21.98 -1.33 -21.70
C SER A 15 21.98 -2.38 -20.59
N LEU A 16 22.83 -2.18 -19.59
CA LEU A 16 22.77 -2.90 -18.32
C LEU A 16 22.28 -1.94 -17.23
N VAL A 17 21.17 -2.28 -16.57
CA VAL A 17 20.52 -1.41 -15.58
C VAL A 17 20.37 -2.16 -14.26
N VAL A 18 20.66 -1.48 -13.15
CA VAL A 18 20.36 -1.95 -11.80
C VAL A 18 19.22 -1.10 -11.24
N GLY A 19 18.17 -1.76 -10.75
CA GLY A 19 16.98 -1.11 -10.21
C GLY A 19 16.40 -1.91 -9.05
N GLY A 20 15.40 -1.31 -8.39
CA GLY A 20 14.68 -1.93 -7.28
C GLY A 20 13.43 -1.15 -6.93
N HIS A 21 12.64 -1.72 -6.03
CA HIS A 21 11.43 -1.10 -5.47
C HIS A 21 11.65 -0.83 -3.98
N PHE A 22 11.10 0.27 -3.51
CA PHE A 22 11.09 0.62 -2.09
C PHE A 22 9.78 1.31 -1.76
N TYR A 23 9.31 1.08 -0.54
CA TYR A 23 8.09 1.68 -0.01
C TYR A 23 8.46 2.69 1.06
N THR A 24 7.68 3.77 1.14
CA THR A 24 7.91 4.85 2.11
C THR A 24 6.61 5.29 2.71
N SER A 25 6.61 5.66 3.99
CA SER A 25 5.45 6.22 4.68
C SER A 25 4.86 7.42 3.92
N ALA A 26 5.69 8.35 3.43
CA ALA A 26 5.23 9.55 2.72
C ALA A 26 4.32 9.28 1.50
N HIS A 27 4.40 8.08 0.91
CA HIS A 27 3.58 7.70 -0.24
C HIS A 27 2.63 6.53 0.06
N LEU A 28 2.37 6.23 1.34
CA LEU A 28 1.53 5.10 1.72
C LEU A 28 0.13 5.15 1.07
N PRO A 29 -0.60 6.28 1.05
CA PRO A 29 -1.94 6.32 0.42
C PRO A 29 -1.91 5.92 -1.06
N SER A 30 -1.04 6.54 -1.86
CA SER A 30 -0.91 6.21 -3.29
C SER A 30 -0.38 4.79 -3.53
N THR A 31 0.44 4.28 -2.61
CA THR A 31 0.91 2.89 -2.64
C THR A 31 -0.24 1.91 -2.41
N LEU A 32 -1.14 2.21 -1.47
CA LEU A 32 -2.33 1.39 -1.18
C LEU A 32 -3.33 1.39 -2.35
N GLU A 33 -3.58 2.55 -2.96
CA GLU A 33 -4.39 2.66 -4.19
C GLU A 33 -3.80 1.80 -5.33
N GLY A 34 -2.49 1.92 -5.52
CA GLY A 34 -1.71 1.16 -6.47
C GLY A 34 -1.78 -0.36 -6.28
N LEU A 35 -1.56 -0.79 -5.04
CA LEU A 35 -1.62 -2.20 -4.66
C LEU A 35 -3.01 -2.79 -4.92
N SER A 36 -4.08 -2.06 -4.56
CA SER A 36 -5.46 -2.50 -4.81
C SER A 36 -5.71 -2.73 -6.31
N LEU A 37 -5.24 -1.81 -7.16
CA LEU A 37 -5.36 -1.96 -8.62
C LEU A 37 -4.59 -3.19 -9.13
N LEU A 38 -3.37 -3.42 -8.65
CA LEU A 38 -2.57 -4.60 -9.03
C LEU A 38 -3.22 -5.92 -8.57
N GLU A 39 -3.81 -5.95 -7.38
CA GLU A 39 -4.57 -7.11 -6.89
C GLU A 39 -5.83 -7.39 -7.72
N GLU A 40 -6.47 -6.35 -8.26
CA GLU A 40 -7.67 -6.48 -9.09
C GLU A 40 -7.34 -6.86 -10.54
N LYS A 41 -6.30 -6.26 -11.11
CA LYS A 41 -5.96 -6.33 -12.53
C LYS A 41 -4.58 -6.98 -12.74
N GLN A 42 -4.48 -8.27 -12.47
CA GLN A 42 -3.27 -9.02 -12.77
C GLN A 42 -2.95 -8.95 -14.27
N GLY A 43 -1.69 -8.64 -14.62
CA GLY A 43 -1.21 -8.59 -16.01
C GLY A 43 -1.22 -7.21 -16.68
N ILE A 44 -1.62 -6.13 -15.99
CA ILE A 44 -1.44 -4.76 -16.52
C ILE A 44 -0.03 -4.22 -16.28
N SER A 45 0.68 -4.79 -15.32
CA SER A 45 2.05 -4.43 -14.94
C SER A 45 2.95 -5.65 -15.12
N ASN A 46 4.21 -5.40 -15.48
CA ASN A 46 5.25 -6.41 -15.44
C ASN A 46 5.74 -6.68 -14.01
N GLU A 47 5.26 -5.92 -13.02
CA GLU A 47 5.56 -6.09 -11.61
C GLU A 47 4.76 -7.25 -11.02
N SER A 48 5.47 -8.20 -10.42
CA SER A 48 4.87 -9.29 -9.67
C SER A 48 4.54 -8.84 -8.24
N LEU A 49 3.38 -9.23 -7.73
CA LEU A 49 3.06 -9.06 -6.30
C LEU A 49 3.77 -10.15 -5.50
N GLU A 50 4.84 -9.77 -4.80
CA GLU A 50 5.62 -10.65 -3.94
C GLU A 50 5.21 -10.54 -2.47
N ASP A 51 5.46 -11.60 -1.69
CA ASP A 51 5.20 -11.61 -0.24
C ASP A 51 5.94 -10.51 0.51
N SER A 52 7.14 -10.17 0.05
CA SER A 52 7.98 -9.09 0.59
C SER A 52 7.27 -7.73 0.56
N HIS A 53 6.43 -7.48 -0.46
CA HIS A 53 5.68 -6.23 -0.60
C HIS A 53 4.65 -6.08 0.52
N TYR A 54 3.85 -7.11 0.78
CA TYR A 54 2.87 -7.11 1.86
C TYR A 54 3.53 -6.97 3.24
N MET A 55 4.64 -7.69 3.47
CA MET A 55 5.37 -7.61 4.74
C MET A 55 5.95 -6.21 4.99
N THR A 56 6.51 -5.58 3.96
CA THR A 56 7.04 -4.21 4.08
C THR A 56 5.92 -3.21 4.36
N LEU A 57 4.77 -3.34 3.70
CA LEU A 57 3.63 -2.46 3.93
C LEU A 57 3.00 -2.66 5.31
N ALA A 58 2.94 -3.88 5.82
CA ALA A 58 2.53 -4.17 7.19
C ALA A 58 3.42 -3.43 8.20
N GLN A 59 4.74 -3.50 8.04
CA GLN A 59 5.69 -2.80 8.91
C GLN A 59 5.54 -1.28 8.85
N ILE A 60 5.27 -0.71 7.66
CA ILE A 60 4.99 0.72 7.52
C ILE A 60 3.71 1.09 8.29
N LEU A 61 2.64 0.30 8.14
CA LEU A 61 1.36 0.53 8.82
C LEU A 61 1.47 0.47 10.35
N ASP A 62 2.35 -0.36 10.90
CA ASP A 62 2.52 -0.50 12.35
C ASP A 62 3.01 0.79 13.04
N SER A 63 3.68 1.68 12.31
CA SER A 63 4.25 2.93 12.85
C SER A 63 3.78 4.20 12.13
N TYR A 64 2.91 4.08 11.14
CA TYR A 64 2.54 5.18 10.26
C TYR A 64 1.98 6.40 10.99
N ASP A 65 1.05 6.19 11.92
CA ASP A 65 0.41 7.24 12.73
C ASP A 65 1.40 8.00 13.64
N THR A 66 2.58 7.44 13.90
CA THR A 66 3.62 8.10 14.72
C THR A 66 4.55 9.01 13.92
N VAL A 67 4.61 8.83 12.59
CA VAL A 67 5.55 9.55 11.71
C VAL A 67 4.86 10.47 10.71
N ALA A 68 3.59 10.22 10.41
CA ALA A 68 2.80 10.97 9.45
C ALA A 68 2.06 12.15 10.11
N THR A 69 1.80 13.20 9.33
CA THR A 69 0.93 14.31 9.75
C THR A 69 -0.53 13.86 9.88
N PRO A 70 -1.37 14.52 10.68
CA PRO A 70 -2.79 14.18 10.79
C PRO A 70 -3.52 14.10 9.45
N GLU A 71 -3.22 14.99 8.51
CA GLU A 71 -3.77 15.02 7.16
C GLU A 71 -3.33 13.82 6.32
N GLU A 72 -2.09 13.37 6.49
CA GLU A 72 -1.58 12.14 5.87
C GLU A 72 -2.21 10.88 6.48
N VAL A 73 -2.47 10.87 7.79
CA VAL A 73 -3.22 9.80 8.45
C VAL A 73 -4.66 9.76 7.94
N LYS A 74 -5.35 10.90 7.85
CA LYS A 74 -6.71 10.99 7.29
C LYS A 74 -6.76 10.45 5.85
N ARG A 75 -5.78 10.81 5.01
CA ARG A 75 -5.70 10.29 3.63
C ARG A 75 -5.47 8.78 3.59
N ALA A 76 -4.51 8.25 4.34
CA ALA A 76 -4.26 6.81 4.39
C ALA A 76 -5.48 6.06 4.94
N TRP A 77 -6.11 6.60 5.98
CA TRP A 77 -7.31 6.03 6.59
C TRP A 77 -8.47 5.95 5.58
N ALA A 78 -8.66 7.01 4.79
CA ALA A 78 -9.64 7.03 3.71
C ALA A 78 -9.35 6.02 2.59
N THR A 79 -8.16 5.42 2.50
CA THR A 79 -7.85 4.35 1.53
C THR A 79 -8.07 2.94 2.07
N CYS A 80 -8.29 2.77 3.39
CA CYS A 80 -8.46 1.45 4.01
C CYS A 80 -9.66 0.66 3.44
N TYR A 81 -10.73 1.34 3.02
CA TYR A 81 -11.93 0.68 2.48
C TYR A 81 -11.62 -0.18 1.24
N LEU A 82 -10.59 0.17 0.47
CA LEU A 82 -10.16 -0.57 -0.72
C LEU A 82 -9.85 -2.05 -0.42
N PHE A 83 -9.43 -2.34 0.81
CA PHE A 83 -9.04 -3.68 1.23
C PHE A 83 -10.00 -4.30 2.24
N LEU A 84 -10.59 -3.49 3.12
CA LEU A 84 -11.43 -3.97 4.22
C LEU A 84 -12.83 -4.40 3.75
N ASP A 85 -13.35 -3.79 2.67
CA ASP A 85 -14.67 -4.13 2.11
C ASP A 85 -14.59 -5.15 0.96
N SER A 86 -13.38 -5.59 0.60
CA SER A 86 -13.18 -6.53 -0.50
C SER A 86 -13.51 -7.96 -0.06
N PRO A 87 -14.34 -8.72 -0.82
CA PRO A 87 -14.61 -10.11 -0.50
C PRO A 87 -13.30 -10.90 -0.48
N THR A 88 -13.11 -11.70 0.58
CA THR A 88 -11.90 -12.48 0.80
C THR A 88 -11.61 -13.36 -0.41
N LYS A 89 -10.61 -13.00 -1.23
CA LYS A 89 -10.22 -13.83 -2.38
C LYS A 89 -9.56 -15.11 -1.84
N PRO A 90 -10.05 -16.31 -2.18
CA PRO A 90 -9.73 -17.56 -1.48
C PRO A 90 -8.30 -18.12 -1.68
N GLN A 91 -7.37 -17.38 -2.31
CA GLN A 91 -6.01 -17.87 -2.62
C GLN A 91 -4.91 -16.83 -2.35
N LEU A 92 -5.11 -15.96 -1.37
CA LEU A 92 -4.11 -14.95 -1.06
C LEU A 92 -3.06 -15.49 -0.09
N PRO A 93 -1.77 -15.13 -0.26
CA PRO A 93 -0.67 -15.63 0.56
C PRO A 93 -0.80 -15.18 2.03
N GLU A 94 -0.14 -15.90 2.93
CA GLU A 94 -0.08 -15.59 4.37
C GLU A 94 0.37 -14.14 4.64
N SER A 95 1.34 -13.67 3.85
CA SER A 95 1.85 -12.30 3.85
C SER A 95 0.74 -11.25 3.71
N ARG A 96 -0.26 -11.49 2.85
CA ARG A 96 -1.39 -10.58 2.70
C ARG A 96 -2.31 -10.61 3.91
N THR A 97 -2.48 -11.75 4.58
CA THR A 97 -3.25 -11.82 5.83
C THR A 97 -2.60 -10.96 6.91
N ILE A 98 -1.27 -11.02 7.02
CA ILE A 98 -0.50 -10.16 7.94
C ILE A 98 -0.74 -8.69 7.61
N PHE A 99 -0.60 -8.31 6.33
CA PHE A 99 -0.89 -6.96 5.87
C PHE A 99 -2.31 -6.48 6.21
N ILE A 100 -3.34 -7.31 5.97
CA ILE A 100 -4.73 -6.97 6.30
C ILE A 100 -4.92 -6.78 7.80
N ASN A 101 -4.25 -7.56 8.64
CA ASN A 101 -4.31 -7.39 10.09
C ASN A 101 -3.67 -6.06 10.52
N SER A 102 -2.47 -5.73 10.03
CA SER A 102 -1.85 -4.43 10.29
C SER A 102 -2.72 -3.27 9.77
N LEU A 103 -3.38 -3.44 8.62
CA LEU A 103 -4.30 -2.44 8.08
C LEU A 103 -5.54 -2.23 8.96
N LYS A 104 -6.11 -3.32 9.52
CA LYS A 104 -7.21 -3.25 10.48
C LYS A 104 -6.80 -2.55 11.76
N ASP A 105 -5.61 -2.86 12.27
CA ASP A 105 -5.08 -2.24 13.48
C ASP A 105 -4.83 -0.74 13.25
N PHE A 106 -4.23 -0.37 12.12
CA PHE A 106 -4.08 1.03 11.70
C PHE A 106 -5.44 1.74 11.60
N ASN A 107 -6.42 1.13 10.92
CA ASN A 107 -7.77 1.69 10.77
C ASN A 107 -8.44 1.96 12.13
N LYS A 108 -8.25 1.07 13.10
CA LYS A 108 -8.75 1.26 14.47
C LYS A 108 -8.05 2.43 15.17
N ARG A 109 -6.71 2.51 15.12
CA ARG A 109 -5.94 3.61 15.74
C ARG A 109 -6.31 4.96 15.14
N ALA A 110 -6.46 5.04 13.82
CA ALA A 110 -6.89 6.24 13.12
C ALA A 110 -8.30 6.68 13.55
N ALA A 111 -9.24 5.73 13.61
CA ALA A 111 -10.61 6.02 14.07
C ALA A 111 -10.65 6.54 15.51
N GLU A 112 -9.87 5.95 16.43
CA GLU A 112 -9.76 6.41 17.82
C GLU A 112 -9.16 7.82 17.92
N SER A 113 -8.15 8.11 17.10
CA SER A 113 -7.46 9.41 17.09
C SER A 113 -8.36 10.56 16.62
N PHE A 114 -9.23 10.31 15.63
CA PHE A 114 -10.09 11.35 15.06
C PHE A 114 -11.52 11.38 15.62
N SER A 115 -11.94 10.37 16.39
CA SER A 115 -13.22 10.40 17.12
C SER A 115 -13.23 11.42 18.28
N GLN A 116 -12.06 11.98 18.62
CA GLN A 116 -11.88 12.97 19.69
C GLN A 116 -11.80 14.42 19.15
N GLU A 117 -11.90 14.65 17.83
CA GLU A 117 -11.89 16.01 17.26
C GLU A 117 -13.29 16.67 17.46
N PRO A 118 -13.37 17.87 18.06
CA PRO A 118 -14.63 18.62 18.12
C PRO A 118 -15.04 19.10 16.71
N GLU A 119 -16.34 19.00 16.40
CA GLU A 119 -16.96 19.49 15.14
C GLU A 119 -16.68 20.96 14.83
#